data_AF-A0A847LID4-F1
#
_entry.id   AF-A0A847LID4-F1
#
_cell.length_a   1.000
_cell.length_b   1.000
_cell.length_c   1.000
_cell.angle_alpha   90.00
_cell.angle_beta   90.00
_cell.angle_gamma   90.00
#
_symmetry.space_group_name_H-M   'P 1'
#
loop_
_entity.id
_entity.type
_entity.pdbx_description
1 polymer ?
#
loop_
_entity_poly.entity_id
_entity_poly.type
_entity_poly.pdbx_seq_one_letter_code
_entity_poly.pdbx_strand_id
1 'polypeptide(L)'
;MPGRRAGLTLTEVLIALFLLTIAFTTALTVFRSATLESSFSSEHYTAMFLAQKIIEDAGAEIRHNPHAFSEFIARGEGVPEAVNGGGSRFFRLLDNTQNFGYLSETDDEPINEGPLFDQLKGFTAQVSTRFEEDPVTGEAHSDLVRITATIRWTARDGAAREYRLSQLFHGIPDESYRQPLAIDLSASQQATLDLQAKAYVADLLGLGGKSFDDLLKVYSQADPVVLMNLGRMGYLFNLGEQIEVECKKEIDDLEKLRDEIRDKTDLVNRLRYTDLQRKIAALYERKAVRQIASLLLVRKPVEEMIAALEADPPKAPTATSLTLTTLLEQEKYLRKIHATADKVFMTIRFIPMSLSSAESIYLTLVNPPYRDLIPNGLEHLYFRKALDIQKIGVLRRLDDAGANALLLQLRTNIGLFKDYFAGRFPHFLAFLDKEREYTGSLPMLREQYRSMYEVFVAIDTIDEMVNRVKELMPIPKKGKGKGKDED
;
A
#
# COMPACT_ATOMS: atom_id res chain seq x y z
N MET A 1 23.91 -89.00 12.92
CA MET A 1 23.26 -89.15 14.24
C MET A 1 23.50 -87.89 15.07
N PRO A 2 22.59 -87.57 16.01
CA PRO A 2 22.04 -86.23 16.25
C PRO A 2 22.89 -85.30 17.16
N GLY A 3 22.59 -84.00 17.03
CA GLY A 3 22.81 -82.87 17.94
C GLY A 3 23.80 -82.99 19.10
N ARG A 4 24.94 -82.31 18.98
CA ARG A 4 25.55 -81.64 20.14
C ARG A 4 24.97 -80.23 20.23
N ARG A 5 23.94 -80.07 21.06
CA ARG A 5 23.61 -78.76 21.62
C ARG A 5 24.81 -78.33 22.44
N ALA A 6 25.60 -77.38 21.95
CA ALA A 6 26.56 -76.67 22.77
C ALA A 6 25.75 -75.89 23.81
N GLY A 7 25.71 -76.39 25.05
CA GLY A 7 25.13 -75.65 26.15
C GLY A 7 25.99 -74.42 26.41
N LEU A 8 25.38 -73.24 26.39
CA LEU A 8 26.02 -72.00 26.82
C LEU A 8 26.60 -72.20 28.22
N THR A 9 27.88 -71.86 28.40
CA THR A 9 28.51 -71.91 29.71
C THR A 9 27.93 -70.81 30.59
N LEU A 10 27.82 -71.04 31.91
CA LEU A 10 27.30 -70.05 32.87
C LEU A 10 28.00 -68.69 32.73
N THR A 11 29.30 -68.71 32.41
CA THR A 11 30.12 -67.52 32.17
C THR A 11 29.65 -66.73 30.95
N GLU A 12 29.32 -67.40 29.83
CA GLU A 12 28.78 -66.73 28.63
C GLU A 12 27.41 -66.11 28.90
N VAL A 13 26.56 -66.78 29.69
CA VAL A 13 25.26 -66.23 30.09
C VAL A 13 25.44 -64.98 30.97
N LEU A 14 26.39 -65.00 31.91
CA LEU A 14 26.68 -63.85 32.78
C LEU A 14 27.28 -62.67 32.00
N ILE A 15 28.18 -62.93 31.05
CA ILE A 15 28.74 -61.88 30.18
C ILE A 15 27.65 -61.29 29.29
N ALA A 16 26.79 -62.12 28.70
CA ALA A 16 25.66 -61.64 27.90
C ALA A 16 24.69 -60.79 28.72
N LEU A 17 24.37 -61.19 29.96
CA LEU A 17 23.53 -60.42 30.88
C LEU A 17 24.18 -59.08 31.26
N PHE A 18 25.48 -59.07 31.54
CA PHE A 18 26.21 -57.84 31.87
C PHE A 18 26.22 -56.85 30.71
N LEU A 19 26.52 -57.32 29.49
CA LEU A 19 26.46 -56.51 28.27
C LEU A 19 25.04 -56.01 27.98
N LEU A 20 24.02 -56.85 28.17
CA LEU A 20 22.62 -56.46 28.03
C LEU A 20 22.24 -55.36 29.03
N THR A 21 22.71 -55.48 30.28
CA THR A 21 22.42 -54.49 31.33
C THR A 21 23.05 -53.15 30.98
N ILE A 22 24.31 -53.12 30.54
CA ILE A 22 25.01 -51.91 30.08
C ILE A 22 24.29 -51.29 28.88
N ALA A 23 23.91 -52.09 27.89
CA ALA A 23 23.16 -51.60 26.73
C ALA A 23 21.81 -50.99 27.15
N PHE A 24 21.12 -51.61 28.11
CA PHE A 24 19.84 -51.14 28.61
C PHE A 24 19.96 -49.85 29.43
N THR A 25 20.97 -49.72 30.31
CA THR A 25 21.23 -48.46 31.03
C THR A 25 21.64 -47.35 30.08
N THR A 26 22.47 -47.64 29.08
CA THR A 26 22.88 -46.64 28.08
C THR A 26 21.66 -46.16 27.27
N ALA A 27 20.81 -47.08 26.81
CA ALA A 27 19.55 -46.74 26.13
C ALA A 27 18.63 -45.89 27.02
N LEU A 28 18.42 -46.29 28.28
CA LEU A 28 17.62 -45.51 29.24
C LEU A 28 18.17 -44.11 29.50
N THR A 29 19.50 -43.96 29.52
CA THR A 29 20.15 -42.66 29.73
C THR A 29 19.97 -41.76 28.50
N VAL A 30 20.09 -42.32 27.29
CA VAL A 30 19.82 -41.61 26.04
C VAL A 30 18.34 -41.22 25.94
N PHE A 31 17.40 -42.12 26.26
CA PHE A 31 15.96 -41.81 26.28
C PHE A 31 15.58 -40.75 27.33
N ARG A 32 16.23 -40.76 28.50
CA ARG A 32 16.07 -39.69 29.51
C ARG A 32 16.68 -38.35 29.08
N SER A 33 17.77 -38.36 28.31
CA SER A 33 18.33 -37.14 27.72
C SER A 33 17.48 -36.58 26.58
N ALA A 34 16.84 -37.45 25.78
CA ALA A 34 15.91 -37.03 24.73
C ALA A 34 14.58 -36.46 25.29
N THR A 35 14.22 -36.80 26.53
CA THR A 35 13.08 -36.17 27.23
C THR A 35 13.44 -34.85 27.91
N LEU A 36 14.73 -34.48 27.97
CA LEU A 36 15.17 -33.16 28.44
C LEU A 36 15.09 -32.08 27.35
N GLU A 37 15.00 -32.47 26.06
CA GLU A 37 14.65 -31.55 24.96
C GLU A 37 13.13 -31.53 24.72
N SER A 38 12.46 -30.64 25.46
CA SER A 38 11.13 -30.05 25.17
C SER A 38 9.89 -30.95 25.27
N SER A 39 9.45 -31.26 26.49
CA SER A 39 8.01 -31.06 26.74
C SER A 39 7.80 -29.55 26.85
N PHE A 40 7.44 -28.89 25.75
CA PHE A 40 7.03 -27.49 25.79
C PHE A 40 5.95 -27.33 26.86
N SER A 41 6.24 -26.58 27.93
CA SER A 41 5.26 -26.32 28.97
C SER A 41 4.13 -25.47 28.38
N SER A 42 2.93 -25.55 28.97
CA SER A 42 1.82 -24.65 28.59
C SER A 42 2.21 -23.18 28.64
N GLU A 43 3.14 -22.81 29.53
CA GLU A 43 3.72 -21.47 29.64
C GLU A 43 4.57 -21.10 28.42
N HIS A 44 5.32 -22.04 27.84
CA HIS A 44 6.08 -21.81 26.62
C HIS A 44 5.15 -21.57 25.42
N TYR A 45 4.09 -22.38 25.26
CA TYR A 45 3.08 -22.14 24.22
C TYR A 45 2.36 -20.80 24.41
N THR A 46 2.09 -20.42 25.67
CA THR A 46 1.55 -19.09 25.99
C THR A 46 2.51 -18.00 25.54
N ALA A 47 3.82 -18.13 25.83
CA ALA A 47 4.83 -17.18 25.38
C ALA A 47 4.92 -17.06 23.85
N MET A 48 4.88 -18.20 23.14
CA MET A 48 4.86 -18.22 21.68
C MET A 48 3.65 -17.46 21.11
N PHE A 49 2.47 -17.75 21.65
CA PHE A 49 1.23 -17.11 21.22
C PHE A 49 1.25 -15.60 21.47
N LEU A 50 1.66 -15.17 22.67
CA LEU A 50 1.78 -13.74 23.00
C LEU A 50 2.75 -13.01 22.07
N ALA A 51 3.90 -13.62 21.75
CA ALA A 51 4.85 -13.04 20.82
C ALA A 51 4.28 -12.95 19.41
N GLN A 52 3.60 -14.00 18.93
CA GLN A 52 2.95 -14.01 17.62
C GLN A 52 1.89 -12.91 17.52
N LYS A 53 1.05 -12.76 18.55
CA LYS A 53 0.02 -11.73 18.60
C LYS A 53 0.61 -10.32 18.52
N ILE A 54 1.67 -10.04 19.29
CA ILE A 54 2.38 -8.74 19.18
C ILE A 54 2.84 -8.48 17.75
N ILE A 55 3.43 -9.48 17.10
CA ILE A 55 3.97 -9.36 15.75
C ILE A 55 2.83 -9.14 14.73
N GLU A 56 1.71 -9.84 14.88
CA GLU A 56 0.52 -9.66 14.03
C GLU A 56 -0.11 -8.27 14.19
N ASP A 57 -0.28 -7.82 15.42
CA ASP A 57 -0.85 -6.51 15.74
C ASP A 57 0.08 -5.38 15.28
N ALA A 58 1.39 -5.51 15.50
CA ALA A 58 2.39 -4.56 14.98
C ALA A 58 2.35 -4.52 13.44
N GLY A 59 2.21 -5.68 12.79
CA GLY A 59 2.05 -5.77 11.35
C GLY A 59 0.77 -5.13 10.84
N ALA A 60 -0.35 -5.31 11.54
CA ALA A 60 -1.62 -4.66 11.21
C ALA A 60 -1.50 -3.14 11.37
N GLU A 61 -0.96 -2.68 12.50
CA GLU A 61 -0.78 -1.27 12.78
C GLU A 61 0.16 -0.62 11.76
N ILE A 62 1.30 -1.22 11.42
CA ILE A 62 2.23 -0.66 10.41
C ILE A 62 1.61 -0.56 9.02
N ARG A 63 0.85 -1.58 8.60
CA ARG A 63 0.15 -1.57 7.30
C ARG A 63 -0.87 -0.44 7.18
N HIS A 64 -1.42 -0.02 8.31
CA HIS A 64 -2.47 0.98 8.34
C HIS A 64 -2.02 2.32 8.91
N ASN A 65 -0.86 2.39 9.57
CA ASN A 65 -0.36 3.55 10.29
C ASN A 65 1.13 3.84 10.05
N PRO A 66 1.46 4.67 9.03
CA PRO A 66 2.80 5.21 8.85
C PRO A 66 3.42 5.84 10.11
N HIS A 67 2.65 6.55 10.94
CA HIS A 67 3.16 7.12 12.19
C HIS A 67 3.58 6.04 13.20
N ALA A 68 2.87 4.91 13.22
CA ALA A 68 3.24 3.80 14.07
C ALA A 68 4.57 3.19 13.61
N PHE A 69 4.86 3.19 12.31
CA PHE A 69 6.16 2.72 11.80
C PHE A 69 7.31 3.56 12.37
N SER A 70 7.22 4.89 12.31
CA SER A 70 8.20 5.80 12.94
C SER A 70 8.25 5.65 14.47
N GLU A 71 7.11 5.41 15.13
CA GLU A 71 7.09 5.16 16.57
C GLU A 71 7.74 3.81 16.93
N PHE A 72 7.50 2.77 16.15
CA PHE A 72 8.17 1.48 16.29
C PHE A 72 9.67 1.64 16.11
N ILE A 73 10.13 2.42 15.13
CA ILE A 73 11.55 2.75 14.97
C ILE A 73 12.12 3.44 16.21
N ALA A 74 11.41 4.45 16.75
CA ALA A 74 11.86 5.20 17.93
C ALA A 74 11.99 4.32 19.20
N ARG A 75 11.39 3.13 19.21
CA ARG A 75 11.41 2.22 20.36
C ARG A 75 12.70 1.42 20.51
N GLY A 76 13.58 1.34 19.51
CA GLY A 76 14.95 0.79 19.59
C GLY A 76 15.10 -0.50 20.41
N GLU A 77 15.31 -0.38 21.71
CA GLU A 77 15.48 -1.51 22.64
C GLU A 77 14.19 -1.97 23.34
N GLY A 78 13.17 -1.11 23.44
CA GLY A 78 11.90 -1.41 24.09
C GLY A 78 11.95 -1.44 25.62
N VAL A 79 10.83 -1.07 26.26
CA VAL A 79 10.66 -1.21 27.72
C VAL A 79 9.89 -2.51 28.00
N PRO A 80 10.32 -3.36 28.94
CA PRO A 80 9.52 -4.49 29.39
C PRO A 80 8.21 -4.02 30.04
N GLU A 81 7.09 -4.50 29.53
CA GLU A 81 5.74 -4.20 30.01
C GLU A 81 5.07 -5.47 30.51
N ALA A 82 4.26 -5.36 31.56
CA ALA A 82 3.46 -6.48 32.05
C ALA A 82 2.35 -6.82 31.04
N VAL A 83 2.10 -8.10 30.79
CA VAL A 83 1.09 -8.53 29.80
C VAL A 83 -0.34 -8.24 30.28
N ASN A 84 -0.55 -8.06 31.59
CA ASN A 84 -1.86 -7.94 32.22
C ASN A 84 -2.24 -6.50 32.63
N GLY A 85 -3.52 -6.30 32.99
CA GLY A 85 -4.01 -5.08 33.65
C GLY A 85 -4.20 -3.87 32.73
N GLY A 86 -4.24 -4.07 31.41
CA GLY A 86 -4.53 -3.02 30.41
C GLY A 86 -3.47 -1.90 30.30
N GLY A 87 -2.42 -1.95 31.12
CA GLY A 87 -1.34 -0.96 31.13
C GLY A 87 -0.31 -1.16 30.03
N SER A 88 -0.22 -2.37 29.45
CA SER A 88 0.64 -2.59 28.28
C SER A 88 -0.02 -2.11 27.00
N ARG A 89 0.76 -1.37 26.22
CA ARG A 89 0.34 -0.85 24.92
C ARG A 89 0.12 -1.94 23.87
N PHE A 90 0.69 -3.12 24.08
CA PHE A 90 0.66 -4.25 23.16
C PHE A 90 -0.47 -5.24 23.45
N PHE A 91 -0.98 -5.24 24.69
CA PHE A 91 -1.95 -6.24 25.17
C PHE A 91 -3.21 -5.64 25.75
N ARG A 92 -3.41 -4.33 25.58
CA ARG A 92 -4.66 -3.65 25.96
C ARG A 92 -5.89 -4.24 25.26
N LEU A 93 -5.68 -4.92 24.13
CA LEU A 93 -6.69 -5.57 23.29
C LEU A 93 -6.33 -7.05 23.04
N LEU A 94 -5.80 -7.77 24.05
CA LEU A 94 -5.73 -9.24 23.90
C LEU A 94 -7.16 -9.75 23.72
N ASP A 95 -7.52 -10.01 22.46
CA ASP A 95 -8.79 -10.59 22.04
C ASP A 95 -9.19 -11.69 23.02
N ASN A 96 -10.46 -11.71 23.42
CA ASN A 96 -11.00 -12.58 24.44
C ASN A 96 -10.57 -14.05 24.22
N THR A 97 -9.48 -14.47 24.87
CA THR A 97 -8.94 -15.84 24.87
C THR A 97 -9.65 -16.71 25.91
N GLN A 98 -10.87 -16.32 26.34
CA GLN A 98 -11.71 -17.15 27.20
C GLN A 98 -12.01 -18.52 26.59
N ASN A 99 -11.89 -18.67 25.27
CA ASN A 99 -11.70 -19.95 24.60
C ASN A 99 -10.72 -19.77 23.43
N PHE A 100 -9.53 -20.38 23.50
CA PHE A 100 -8.53 -20.41 22.43
C PHE A 100 -9.02 -20.93 21.06
N GLY A 101 -10.31 -21.29 20.93
CA GLY A 101 -10.96 -21.73 19.69
C GLY A 101 -12.12 -20.84 19.19
N TYR A 102 -12.46 -19.72 19.86
CA TYR A 102 -13.52 -18.82 19.39
C TYR A 102 -13.26 -17.37 19.78
N LEU A 103 -12.94 -16.53 18.78
CA LEU A 103 -12.77 -15.09 18.93
C LEU A 103 -14.15 -14.45 18.82
N SER A 104 -14.69 -13.91 19.91
CA SER A 104 -15.90 -13.08 19.84
C SER A 104 -15.50 -11.66 19.47
N GLU A 105 -16.04 -11.16 18.35
CA GLU A 105 -15.78 -9.82 17.80
C GLU A 105 -16.36 -8.66 18.67
N THR A 106 -16.99 -8.98 19.81
CA THR A 106 -17.68 -8.02 20.69
C THR A 106 -16.93 -7.64 21.96
N ASP A 107 -15.85 -8.34 22.32
CA ASP A 107 -15.26 -8.28 23.66
C ASP A 107 -13.86 -7.64 23.66
N ASP A 108 -13.82 -6.33 23.38
CA ASP A 108 -12.62 -5.49 23.40
C ASP A 108 -12.36 -4.91 24.82
N GLU A 109 -12.26 -5.78 25.84
CA GLU A 109 -11.94 -5.35 27.21
C GLU A 109 -10.54 -5.83 27.66
N PRO A 110 -9.75 -4.97 28.32
CA PRO A 110 -8.45 -5.38 28.85
C PRO A 110 -8.60 -6.48 29.91
N ILE A 111 -7.65 -7.42 29.91
CA ILE A 111 -7.62 -8.53 30.88
C ILE A 111 -7.28 -7.97 32.26
N ASN A 112 -8.33 -7.68 33.04
CA ASN A 112 -8.21 -7.08 34.37
C ASN A 112 -8.39 -8.12 35.49
N GLU A 113 -9.14 -9.19 35.24
CA GLU A 113 -9.46 -10.21 36.24
C GLU A 113 -9.81 -11.56 35.60
N GLY A 114 -9.90 -12.62 36.41
CA GLY A 114 -10.30 -13.97 35.98
C GLY A 114 -9.14 -14.94 35.69
N PRO A 115 -9.44 -16.19 35.26
CA PRO A 115 -8.45 -17.26 35.12
C PRO A 115 -7.31 -16.94 34.15
N LEU A 116 -7.61 -16.18 33.09
CA LEU A 116 -6.63 -15.73 32.11
C LEU A 116 -5.68 -14.68 32.70
N PHE A 117 -6.18 -13.75 33.53
CA PHE A 117 -5.34 -12.79 34.25
C PHE A 117 -4.32 -13.53 35.14
N ASP A 118 -4.79 -14.54 35.87
CA ASP A 118 -3.94 -15.35 36.74
C ASP A 118 -2.88 -16.16 35.98
N GLN A 119 -3.18 -16.58 34.76
CA GLN A 119 -2.21 -17.24 33.87
C GLN A 119 -1.16 -16.26 33.34
N LEU A 120 -1.56 -15.04 32.99
CA LEU A 120 -0.69 -14.07 32.31
C LEU A 120 0.11 -13.16 33.25
N LYS A 121 -0.25 -13.07 34.54
CA LYS A 121 0.42 -12.16 35.50
C LYS A 121 1.93 -12.37 35.68
N GLY A 122 2.43 -13.56 35.36
CA GLY A 122 3.86 -13.89 35.42
C GLY A 122 4.64 -13.53 34.16
N PHE A 123 3.97 -13.03 33.12
CA PHE A 123 4.57 -12.72 31.83
C PHE A 123 4.84 -11.23 31.68
N THR A 124 5.98 -10.92 31.08
CA THR A 124 6.36 -9.57 30.62
C THR A 124 6.73 -9.64 29.15
N ALA A 125 6.43 -8.60 28.38
CA ALA A 125 6.84 -8.49 27.00
C ALA A 125 7.69 -7.25 26.76
N GLN A 126 8.62 -7.35 25.83
CA GLN A 126 9.44 -6.26 25.36
C GLN A 126 9.43 -6.30 23.83
N VAL A 127 9.18 -5.15 23.20
CA VAL A 127 9.25 -5.00 21.75
C VAL A 127 10.43 -4.11 21.40
N SER A 128 11.38 -4.68 20.67
CA SER A 128 12.57 -3.98 20.18
C SER A 128 12.54 -3.91 18.66
N THR A 129 13.18 -2.89 18.11
CA THR A 129 13.21 -2.62 16.68
C THR A 129 14.62 -2.29 16.20
N ARG A 130 14.94 -2.74 15.00
CA ARG A 130 16.22 -2.42 14.35
C ARG A 130 16.00 -2.29 12.85
N PHE A 131 16.60 -1.30 12.22
CA PHE A 131 16.66 -1.25 10.75
C PHE A 131 17.44 -2.44 10.20
N GLU A 132 17.00 -2.94 9.06
CA GLU A 132 17.84 -3.83 8.28
C GLU A 132 18.88 -3.03 7.51
N GLU A 133 20.12 -3.48 7.60
CA GLU A 133 21.25 -2.89 6.88
C GLU A 133 21.39 -3.63 5.55
N ASP A 134 21.61 -2.87 4.48
CA ASP A 134 21.96 -3.43 3.18
C ASP A 134 23.27 -4.24 3.33
N PRO A 135 23.29 -5.52 2.95
CA PRO A 135 24.45 -6.40 3.16
C PRO A 135 25.67 -6.01 2.32
N VAL A 136 25.50 -5.14 1.31
CA VAL A 136 26.54 -4.65 0.41
C VAL A 136 27.03 -3.28 0.85
N THR A 137 26.13 -2.34 1.15
CA THR A 137 26.50 -0.95 1.49
C THR A 137 26.66 -0.70 2.99
N GLY A 138 26.04 -1.52 3.83
CA GLY A 138 25.95 -1.31 5.28
C GLY A 138 25.01 -0.18 5.68
N GLU A 139 24.29 0.41 4.72
CA GLU A 139 23.33 1.49 4.98
C GLU A 139 21.98 0.91 5.42
N ALA A 140 21.34 1.54 6.39
CA ALA A 140 20.02 1.13 6.86
C ALA A 140 18.94 1.40 5.79
N HIS A 141 18.12 0.39 5.50
CA HIS A 141 16.89 0.56 4.72
C HIS A 141 15.86 1.33 5.55
N SER A 142 15.57 2.57 5.16
CA SER A 142 14.66 3.46 5.91
C SER A 142 13.20 2.96 5.96
N ASP A 143 12.83 2.05 5.07
CA ASP A 143 11.50 1.48 4.90
C ASP A 143 11.38 0.03 5.39
N LEU A 144 12.45 -0.54 5.96
CA LEU A 144 12.49 -1.94 6.42
C LEU A 144 12.99 -2.05 7.86
N VAL A 145 12.10 -2.50 8.74
CA VAL A 145 12.41 -2.67 10.17
C VAL A 145 12.21 -4.12 10.61
N ARG A 146 13.14 -4.64 11.40
CA ARG A 146 12.96 -5.87 12.17
C ARG A 146 12.33 -5.55 13.49
N ILE A 147 11.16 -6.14 13.76
CA ILE A 147 10.51 -6.09 15.07
C ILE A 147 10.78 -7.40 15.78
N THR A 148 11.27 -7.33 17.01
CA THR A 148 11.52 -8.47 17.87
C THR A 148 10.67 -8.38 19.14
N ALA A 149 9.72 -9.29 19.28
CA ALA A 149 8.94 -9.49 20.49
C ALA A 149 9.67 -10.48 21.40
N THR A 150 10.00 -10.04 22.62
CA THR A 150 10.64 -10.86 23.67
C THR A 150 9.65 -11.03 24.82
N ILE A 151 9.24 -12.27 25.07
CA ILE A 151 8.38 -12.62 26.21
C ILE A 151 9.23 -13.25 27.29
N ARG A 152 9.16 -12.74 28.51
CA ARG A 152 9.85 -13.31 29.68
C ARG A 152 8.84 -13.71 30.74
N TRP A 153 9.07 -14.86 31.36
CA TRP A 153 8.26 -15.35 32.46
C TRP A 153 9.10 -16.10 33.49
N THR A 154 8.57 -16.22 34.70
CA THR A 154 9.10 -17.11 35.72
C THR A 154 8.29 -18.40 35.69
N ALA A 155 8.93 -19.52 35.34
CA ALA A 155 8.29 -20.83 35.32
C ALA A 155 7.99 -21.31 36.76
N ARG A 156 7.15 -22.35 36.88
CA ARG A 156 6.75 -22.90 38.20
C ARG A 156 7.91 -23.42 39.04
N ASP A 157 9.01 -23.78 38.40
CA ASP A 157 10.27 -24.18 39.05
C ASP A 157 11.10 -22.98 39.58
N GLY A 158 10.61 -21.75 39.38
CA GLY A 158 11.28 -20.51 39.75
C GLY A 158 12.31 -20.02 38.73
N ALA A 159 12.52 -20.76 37.63
CA ALA A 159 13.50 -20.37 36.62
C ALA A 159 12.96 -19.26 35.72
N ALA A 160 13.79 -18.24 35.47
CA ALA A 160 13.51 -17.25 34.44
C ALA A 160 13.64 -17.88 33.05
N ARG A 161 12.62 -17.70 32.21
CA ARG A 161 12.58 -18.19 30.83
C ARG A 161 12.28 -17.02 29.90
N GLU A 162 12.77 -17.13 28.67
CA GLU A 162 12.47 -16.18 27.61
C GLU A 162 12.13 -16.88 26.30
N TYR A 163 11.29 -16.23 25.50
CA TYR A 163 10.97 -16.58 24.13
C TYR A 163 11.09 -15.33 23.27
N ARG A 164 11.69 -15.47 22.08
CA ARG A 164 11.90 -14.38 21.14
C ARG A 164 11.35 -14.75 19.78
N LEU A 165 10.58 -13.84 19.19
CA LEU A 165 10.09 -13.92 17.82
C LEU A 165 10.46 -12.62 17.11
N SER A 166 11.02 -12.74 15.91
CA SER A 166 11.35 -11.58 15.08
C SER A 166 10.76 -11.70 13.68
N GLN A 167 10.22 -10.60 13.15
CA GLN A 167 9.73 -10.51 11.79
C GLN A 167 10.14 -9.18 11.14
N LEU A 168 10.34 -9.21 9.83
CA LEU A 168 10.59 -8.03 9.02
C LEU A 168 9.28 -7.40 8.57
N PHE A 169 9.21 -6.09 8.70
CA PHE A 169 8.09 -5.27 8.28
C PHE A 169 8.57 -4.17 7.34
N HIS A 170 7.86 -4.06 6.22
CA HIS A 170 8.00 -2.94 5.31
C HIS A 170 6.97 -1.87 5.68
N GLY A 171 7.38 -0.61 5.72
CA GLY A 171 6.52 0.51 6.07
C GLY A 171 7.04 1.82 5.47
N ILE A 172 6.27 2.88 5.64
CA ILE A 172 6.64 4.23 5.17
C ILE A 172 6.84 5.09 6.42
N PRO A 173 8.07 5.52 6.74
CA PRO A 173 8.31 6.41 7.88
C PRO A 173 7.74 7.80 7.59
N ASP A 174 7.36 8.51 8.66
CA ASP A 174 6.82 9.87 8.59
C ASP A 174 7.72 10.83 7.82
N GLU A 175 9.03 10.66 7.98
CA GLU A 175 10.05 11.47 7.32
C GLU A 175 9.96 11.38 5.78
N SER A 176 9.51 10.25 5.24
CA SER A 176 9.32 10.08 3.78
C SER A 176 8.22 10.99 3.22
N TYR A 177 7.26 11.45 4.04
CA TYR A 177 6.25 12.41 3.58
C TYR A 177 6.78 13.85 3.47
N ARG A 178 7.95 14.14 4.06
CA ARG A 178 8.60 15.45 4.00
C ARG A 178 9.65 15.54 2.90
N GLN A 179 10.15 14.40 2.42
CA GLN A 179 11.15 14.34 1.38
C GLN A 179 10.50 14.32 -0.01
N PRO A 180 10.99 15.12 -0.98
CA PRO A 180 10.48 15.09 -2.34
C PRO A 180 10.48 13.67 -2.93
N LEU A 181 9.41 13.32 -3.64
CA LEU A 181 9.32 12.01 -4.29
C LEU A 181 10.33 11.94 -5.44
N ALA A 182 11.21 10.93 -5.44
CA ALA A 182 12.05 10.64 -6.59
C ALA A 182 11.20 10.00 -7.70
N ILE A 183 10.90 10.76 -8.76
CA ILE A 183 10.07 10.32 -9.90
C ILE A 183 10.95 9.77 -11.05
N ASP A 184 12.26 9.94 -10.98
CA ASP A 184 13.17 9.55 -12.06
C ASP A 184 13.23 8.03 -12.24
N LEU A 185 13.05 7.60 -13.49
CA LEU A 185 13.24 6.22 -13.89
C LEU A 185 14.73 5.87 -13.89
N SER A 186 15.06 4.66 -13.43
CA SER A 186 16.40 4.11 -13.60
C SER A 186 16.74 3.96 -15.09
N ALA A 187 18.04 3.87 -15.42
CA ALA A 187 18.47 3.73 -16.81
C ALA A 187 17.84 2.51 -17.51
N SER A 188 17.65 1.39 -16.79
CA SER A 188 17.00 0.19 -17.34
C SER A 188 15.50 0.40 -17.57
N GLN A 189 14.81 1.07 -16.65
CA GLN A 189 13.39 1.43 -16.78
C GLN A 189 13.18 2.40 -17.94
N GLN A 190 14.04 3.41 -18.09
CA GLN A 190 13.99 4.36 -19.22
C GLN A 190 14.19 3.64 -20.56
N ALA A 191 15.15 2.71 -20.65
CA ALA A 191 15.38 1.95 -21.88
C ALA A 191 14.17 1.07 -22.26
N THR A 192 13.49 0.48 -21.27
CA THR A 192 12.26 -0.28 -21.51
C THR A 192 11.12 0.63 -21.96
N LEU A 193 10.95 1.79 -21.32
CA LEU A 193 9.96 2.78 -21.74
C LEU A 193 10.20 3.23 -23.20
N ASP A 194 11.44 3.51 -23.58
CA ASP A 194 11.79 3.96 -24.92
C ASP A 194 11.49 2.89 -25.98
N LEU A 195 11.72 1.62 -25.67
CA LEU A 195 11.37 0.51 -26.56
C LEU A 195 9.85 0.43 -26.78
N GLN A 196 9.08 0.54 -25.71
CA GLN A 196 7.61 0.49 -25.76
C GLN A 196 7.03 1.73 -26.45
N ALA A 197 7.61 2.90 -26.21
CA ALA A 197 7.23 4.16 -26.86
C ALA A 197 7.39 4.10 -28.39
N LYS A 198 8.49 3.52 -28.88
CA LYS A 198 8.74 3.29 -30.31
C LYS A 198 7.68 2.37 -30.93
N ALA A 199 7.34 1.27 -30.27
CA ALA A 199 6.30 0.36 -30.72
C ALA A 199 4.93 1.04 -30.74
N TYR A 200 4.61 1.79 -29.68
CA TYR A 200 3.36 2.51 -29.53
C TYR A 200 3.15 3.56 -30.62
N VAL A 201 4.16 4.40 -30.90
CA VAL A 201 4.02 5.45 -31.91
C VAL A 201 3.90 4.88 -33.33
N ALA A 202 4.52 3.74 -33.62
CA ALA A 202 4.36 3.02 -34.89
C ALA A 202 2.92 2.54 -35.09
N ASP A 203 2.33 1.96 -34.05
CA ASP A 203 0.92 1.55 -34.07
C ASP A 203 -0.04 2.76 -34.17
N LEU A 204 0.20 3.78 -33.35
CA LEU A 204 -0.61 5.01 -33.31
C LEU A 204 -0.70 5.71 -34.68
N LEU A 205 0.41 5.70 -35.43
CA LEU A 205 0.52 6.29 -36.76
C LEU A 205 0.17 5.32 -37.89
N GLY A 206 -0.30 4.12 -37.58
CA GLY A 206 -0.81 3.13 -38.55
C GLY A 206 0.26 2.50 -39.41
N LEU A 207 1.49 2.38 -38.90
CA LEU A 207 2.63 1.75 -39.55
C LEU A 207 3.06 0.47 -38.82
N GLY A 208 2.10 -0.27 -38.25
CA GLY A 208 2.35 -1.48 -37.45
C GLY A 208 3.39 -2.41 -38.08
N GLY A 209 4.41 -2.77 -37.29
CA GLY A 209 5.53 -3.63 -37.71
C GLY A 209 6.71 -2.91 -38.37
N LYS A 210 6.65 -1.59 -38.62
CA LYS A 210 7.79 -0.79 -39.10
C LYS A 210 8.66 -0.27 -37.95
N SER A 211 9.94 -0.05 -38.23
CA SER A 211 10.88 0.51 -37.24
C SER A 211 10.62 2.00 -36.98
N PHE A 212 11.14 2.53 -35.87
CA PHE A 212 11.11 3.97 -35.60
C PHE A 212 11.84 4.78 -36.67
N ASP A 213 12.91 4.24 -37.26
CA ASP A 213 13.62 4.92 -38.35
C ASP A 213 12.77 4.99 -39.63
N ASP A 214 11.90 4.01 -39.86
CA ASP A 214 10.96 4.05 -40.99
C ASP A 214 9.84 5.06 -40.76
N LEU A 215 9.43 5.28 -39.51
CA LEU A 215 8.52 6.37 -39.15
C LEU A 215 9.15 7.73 -39.48
N LEU A 216 10.42 7.95 -39.14
CA LEU A 216 11.11 9.21 -39.45
C LEU A 216 11.22 9.45 -40.97
N LYS A 217 11.27 8.41 -41.79
CA LYS A 217 11.24 8.56 -43.26
C LYS A 217 9.86 8.98 -43.76
N VAL A 218 8.79 8.38 -43.23
CA VAL A 218 7.40 8.71 -43.61
C VAL A 218 7.03 10.11 -43.10
N TYR A 219 7.35 10.39 -41.85
CA TYR A 219 7.13 11.67 -41.19
C TYR A 219 8.42 12.51 -41.19
N SER A 220 9.00 12.73 -42.38
CA SER A 220 10.30 13.42 -42.55
C SER A 220 10.36 14.87 -42.05
N GLN A 221 9.22 15.46 -41.70
CA GLN A 221 9.10 16.80 -41.12
C GLN A 221 8.76 16.76 -39.63
N ALA A 222 8.62 15.57 -39.03
CA ALA A 222 8.43 15.43 -37.60
C ALA A 222 9.78 15.42 -36.90
N ASP A 223 9.90 16.20 -35.83
CA ASP A 223 11.06 16.16 -34.96
C ASP A 223 11.14 14.77 -34.26
N PRO A 224 12.30 14.07 -34.31
CA PRO A 224 12.46 12.76 -33.69
C PRO A 224 12.24 12.74 -32.17
N VAL A 225 12.61 13.81 -31.47
CA VAL A 225 12.42 13.99 -30.02
C VAL A 225 10.94 14.15 -29.72
N VAL A 226 10.23 14.98 -30.47
CA VAL A 226 8.77 15.14 -30.34
C VAL A 226 8.06 13.82 -30.60
N LEU A 227 8.45 13.09 -31.65
CA LEU A 227 7.86 11.79 -31.99
C LEU A 227 8.12 10.73 -30.90
N MET A 228 9.32 10.70 -30.33
CA MET A 228 9.67 9.81 -29.21
C MET A 228 8.81 10.12 -27.98
N ASN A 229 8.74 11.40 -27.60
CA ASN A 229 7.98 11.83 -26.43
C ASN A 229 6.47 11.66 -26.61
N LEU A 230 5.94 11.81 -27.83
CA LEU A 230 4.57 11.40 -28.15
C LEU A 230 4.34 9.91 -27.89
N GLY A 231 5.30 9.07 -28.29
CA GLY A 231 5.27 7.63 -28.01
C GLY A 231 5.30 7.32 -26.51
N ARG A 232 6.18 7.99 -25.74
CA ARG A 232 6.28 7.81 -24.28
C ARG A 232 4.99 8.24 -23.58
N MET A 233 4.48 9.44 -23.90
CA MET A 233 3.21 9.94 -23.36
C MET A 233 2.06 8.98 -23.68
N GLY A 234 1.93 8.57 -24.94
CA GLY A 234 0.86 7.69 -25.39
C GLY A 234 0.91 6.31 -24.74
N TYR A 235 2.11 5.72 -24.60
CA TYR A 235 2.29 4.44 -23.92
C TYR A 235 1.97 4.52 -22.42
N LEU A 236 2.54 5.50 -21.71
CA LEU A 236 2.29 5.71 -20.27
C LEU A 236 0.82 6.00 -19.99
N PHE A 237 0.17 6.75 -20.87
CA PHE A 237 -1.27 7.00 -20.78
C PHE A 237 -2.07 5.72 -21.01
N ASN A 238 -1.75 4.93 -22.03
CA ASN A 238 -2.44 3.67 -22.30
C ASN A 238 -2.33 2.69 -21.12
N LEU A 239 -1.19 2.68 -20.42
CA LEU A 239 -1.04 1.93 -19.17
C LEU A 239 -2.02 2.43 -18.09
N GLY A 240 -2.17 3.75 -17.94
CA GLY A 240 -3.16 4.35 -17.05
C GLY A 240 -4.61 4.03 -17.45
N GLU A 241 -4.92 4.03 -18.75
CA GLU A 241 -6.25 3.70 -19.30
C GLU A 241 -6.61 2.22 -19.07
N GLN A 242 -5.67 1.30 -19.25
CA GLN A 242 -5.86 -0.12 -18.93
C GLN A 242 -6.21 -0.33 -17.47
N ILE A 243 -5.48 0.34 -16.57
CA ILE A 243 -5.75 0.29 -15.13
C ILE A 243 -7.15 0.81 -14.81
N GLU A 244 -7.56 1.90 -15.47
CA GLU A 244 -8.90 2.45 -15.32
C GLU A 244 -9.97 1.46 -15.74
N VAL A 245 -9.80 0.80 -16.89
CA VAL A 245 -10.73 -0.23 -17.39
C VAL A 245 -10.80 -1.42 -16.43
N GLU A 246 -9.66 -1.92 -15.97
CA GLU A 246 -9.57 -3.03 -15.01
C GLU A 246 -10.29 -2.70 -13.70
N CYS A 247 -9.95 -1.57 -13.08
CA CYS A 247 -10.56 -1.16 -11.81
C CYS A 247 -12.05 -0.87 -11.99
N LYS A 248 -12.46 -0.22 -13.10
CA LYS A 248 -13.86 0.09 -13.35
C LYS A 248 -14.71 -1.16 -13.50
N LYS A 249 -14.21 -2.16 -14.24
CA LYS A 249 -14.90 -3.44 -14.37
C LYS A 249 -15.11 -4.12 -13.01
N GLU A 250 -14.06 -4.19 -12.19
CA GLU A 250 -14.15 -4.80 -10.86
C GLU A 250 -15.08 -4.01 -9.92
N ILE A 251 -15.05 -2.68 -9.99
CA ILE A 251 -16.00 -1.81 -9.28
C ILE A 251 -17.43 -2.12 -9.71
N ASP A 252 -17.73 -2.14 -11.01
CA ASP A 252 -19.08 -2.41 -11.53
C ASP A 252 -19.61 -3.78 -11.09
N ASP A 253 -18.76 -4.80 -11.11
CA ASP A 253 -19.12 -6.15 -10.66
C ASP A 253 -19.43 -6.16 -9.15
N LEU A 254 -18.65 -5.47 -8.32
CA LEU A 254 -18.88 -5.37 -6.88
C LEU A 254 -20.09 -4.49 -6.53
N GLU A 255 -20.30 -3.38 -7.24
CA GLU A 255 -21.46 -2.51 -7.06
C GLU A 255 -22.74 -3.25 -7.36
N LYS A 256 -22.77 -4.05 -8.44
CA LYS A 256 -23.91 -4.91 -8.75
C LYS A 256 -24.20 -5.89 -7.61
N LEU A 257 -23.19 -6.61 -7.11
CA LEU A 257 -23.34 -7.53 -5.98
C LEU A 257 -23.82 -6.83 -4.70
N ARG A 258 -23.31 -5.61 -4.45
CA ARG A 258 -23.71 -4.78 -3.31
C ARG A 258 -25.17 -4.39 -3.41
N ASP A 259 -25.59 -3.94 -4.59
CA ASP A 259 -26.94 -3.43 -4.82
C ASP A 259 -27.98 -4.55 -4.77
N GLU A 260 -27.62 -5.78 -5.17
CA GLU A 260 -28.45 -6.99 -5.01
C GLU A 260 -28.77 -7.33 -3.55
N ILE A 261 -27.89 -6.95 -2.61
CA ILE A 261 -28.05 -7.24 -1.17
C ILE A 261 -28.36 -6.00 -0.32
N ARG A 262 -28.47 -4.81 -0.92
CA ARG A 262 -28.63 -3.53 -0.21
C ARG A 262 -29.82 -3.51 0.74
N ASP A 263 -30.95 -4.04 0.28
CA ASP A 263 -32.22 -3.96 1.01
C ASP A 263 -32.45 -5.20 1.89
N LYS A 264 -31.45 -6.09 2.03
CA LYS A 264 -31.50 -7.27 2.90
C LYS A 264 -31.21 -6.88 4.34
N THR A 265 -32.03 -7.38 5.27
CA THR A 265 -31.97 -6.99 6.69
C THR A 265 -31.24 -7.99 7.57
N ASP A 266 -30.95 -9.20 7.08
CA ASP A 266 -30.24 -10.22 7.85
C ASP A 266 -28.77 -9.85 8.07
N LEU A 267 -28.21 -10.28 9.21
CA LEU A 267 -26.86 -9.92 9.63
C LEU A 267 -25.79 -10.34 8.60
N VAL A 268 -25.94 -11.50 7.98
CA VAL A 268 -24.97 -12.03 7.00
C VAL A 268 -24.90 -11.12 5.77
N ASN A 269 -26.03 -10.76 5.20
CA ASN A 269 -26.06 -9.84 4.05
C ASN A 269 -25.62 -8.41 4.42
N ARG A 270 -25.94 -7.95 5.63
CA ARG A 270 -25.48 -6.66 6.14
C ARG A 270 -23.95 -6.59 6.32
N LEU A 271 -23.34 -7.64 6.86
CA LEU A 271 -21.88 -7.77 6.94
C LEU A 271 -21.25 -7.82 5.55
N ARG A 272 -21.82 -8.63 4.65
CA ARG A 272 -21.37 -8.72 3.25
C ARG A 272 -21.47 -7.38 2.52
N TYR A 273 -22.54 -6.62 2.73
CA TYR A 273 -22.71 -5.28 2.16
C TYR A 273 -21.58 -4.34 2.60
N THR A 274 -21.25 -4.36 3.89
CA THR A 274 -20.18 -3.55 4.49
C THR A 274 -18.81 -3.93 3.90
N ASP A 275 -18.51 -5.22 3.74
CA ASP A 275 -17.27 -5.67 3.08
C ASP A 275 -17.20 -5.28 1.60
N LEU A 276 -18.32 -5.36 0.87
CA LEU A 276 -18.38 -4.93 -0.53
C LEU A 276 -18.11 -3.43 -0.66
N GLN A 277 -18.74 -2.60 0.18
CA GLN A 277 -18.49 -1.15 0.22
C GLN A 277 -17.00 -0.86 0.47
N ARG A 278 -16.38 -1.53 1.43
CA ARG A 278 -14.94 -1.40 1.70
C ARG A 278 -14.09 -1.73 0.47
N LYS A 279 -14.38 -2.84 -0.21
CA LYS A 279 -13.65 -3.26 -1.42
C LYS A 279 -13.81 -2.26 -2.55
N ILE A 280 -15.01 -1.74 -2.76
CA ILE A 280 -15.29 -0.71 -3.77
C ILE A 280 -14.49 0.56 -3.46
N ALA A 281 -14.50 1.04 -2.21
CA ALA A 281 -13.73 2.22 -1.80
C ALA A 281 -12.22 2.04 -2.03
N ALA A 282 -11.68 0.87 -1.67
CA ALA A 282 -10.26 0.55 -1.89
C ALA A 282 -9.89 0.50 -3.38
N LEU A 283 -10.79 0.04 -4.26
CA LEU A 283 -10.56 0.05 -5.71
C LEU A 283 -10.56 1.48 -6.28
N TYR A 284 -11.42 2.36 -5.78
CA TYR A 284 -11.38 3.77 -6.15
C TYR A 284 -10.08 4.46 -5.71
N GLU A 285 -9.59 4.17 -4.49
CA GLU A 285 -8.27 4.63 -4.02
C GLU A 285 -7.16 4.11 -4.93
N ARG A 286 -7.14 2.80 -5.20
CA ARG A 286 -6.15 2.15 -6.07
C ARG A 286 -6.16 2.74 -7.48
N LYS A 287 -7.34 3.01 -8.03
CA LYS A 287 -7.52 3.66 -9.34
C LYS A 287 -6.85 5.04 -9.33
N ALA A 288 -7.16 5.88 -8.34
CA ALA A 288 -6.60 7.23 -8.23
C ALA A 288 -5.07 7.22 -8.09
N VAL A 289 -4.54 6.38 -7.19
CA VAL A 289 -3.08 6.27 -6.93
C VAL A 289 -2.34 5.86 -8.20
N ARG A 290 -2.85 4.88 -8.95
CA ARG A 290 -2.23 4.44 -10.19
C ARG A 290 -2.29 5.50 -11.29
N GLN A 291 -3.40 6.24 -11.41
CA GLN A 291 -3.50 7.37 -12.34
C GLN A 291 -2.51 8.48 -12.00
N ILE A 292 -2.35 8.81 -10.71
CA ILE A 292 -1.34 9.75 -10.21
C ILE A 292 0.07 9.28 -10.62
N ALA A 293 0.41 8.02 -10.37
CA ALA A 293 1.72 7.46 -10.73
C ALA A 293 1.99 7.55 -12.23
N SER A 294 1.02 7.22 -13.08
CA SER A 294 1.14 7.35 -14.54
C SER A 294 1.35 8.80 -14.98
N LEU A 295 0.64 9.77 -14.40
CA LEU A 295 0.79 11.19 -14.74
C LEU A 295 2.16 11.75 -14.33
N LEU A 296 2.67 11.36 -13.17
CA LEU A 296 4.01 11.80 -12.73
C LEU A 296 5.10 11.36 -13.74
N LEU A 297 4.97 10.16 -14.31
CA LEU A 297 5.88 9.68 -15.36
C LEU A 297 5.69 10.39 -16.71
N VAL A 298 4.50 10.93 -16.99
CA VAL A 298 4.21 11.67 -18.23
C VAL A 298 4.85 13.06 -18.22
N ARG A 299 5.06 13.66 -17.05
CA ARG A 299 5.59 15.02 -16.91
C ARG A 299 6.87 15.25 -17.72
N LYS A 300 7.91 14.45 -17.49
CA LYS A 300 9.22 14.61 -18.15
C LYS A 300 9.13 14.51 -19.68
N PRO A 301 8.45 13.52 -20.27
CA PRO A 301 8.17 13.51 -21.71
C PRO A 301 7.50 14.78 -22.25
N VAL A 302 6.57 15.38 -21.49
CA VAL A 302 5.92 16.64 -21.90
C VAL A 302 6.91 17.80 -21.84
N GLU A 303 7.72 17.91 -20.79
CA GLU A 303 8.79 18.94 -20.68
C GLU A 303 9.77 18.85 -21.85
N GLU A 304 10.26 17.65 -22.14
CA GLU A 304 11.18 17.40 -23.27
C GLU A 304 10.52 17.69 -24.63
N MET A 305 9.22 17.40 -24.77
CA MET A 305 8.47 17.74 -25.98
C MET A 305 8.33 19.26 -26.15
N ILE A 306 7.99 20.01 -25.09
CA ILE A 306 7.91 21.48 -25.15
C ILE A 306 9.27 22.07 -25.54
N ALA A 307 10.34 21.63 -24.89
CA ALA A 307 11.69 22.13 -25.19
C ALA A 307 12.08 21.91 -26.66
N ALA A 308 11.75 20.74 -27.22
CA ALA A 308 11.99 20.46 -28.64
C ALA A 308 11.15 21.36 -29.57
N LEU A 309 9.86 21.55 -29.25
CA LEU A 309 8.96 22.40 -30.03
C LEU A 309 9.31 23.89 -29.97
N GLU A 310 9.86 24.36 -28.86
CA GLU A 310 10.33 25.75 -28.74
C GLU A 310 11.65 25.98 -29.47
N ALA A 311 12.51 24.95 -29.53
CA ALA A 311 13.77 24.99 -30.27
C ALA A 311 13.56 24.97 -31.79
N ASP A 312 12.63 24.14 -32.29
CA ASP A 312 12.28 24.06 -33.70
C ASP A 312 10.74 24.01 -33.90
N PRO A 313 10.06 25.17 -33.96
CA PRO A 313 8.61 25.23 -34.09
C PRO A 313 8.11 24.59 -35.39
N PRO A 314 7.14 23.66 -35.32
CA PRO A 314 6.61 23.00 -36.51
C PRO A 314 5.95 24.00 -37.45
N LYS A 315 6.42 24.05 -38.69
CA LYS A 315 5.86 24.92 -39.72
C LYS A 315 4.53 24.35 -40.22
N ALA A 316 3.53 25.21 -40.37
CA ALA A 316 2.26 24.80 -40.94
C ALA A 316 2.48 24.24 -42.37
N PRO A 317 1.84 23.11 -42.73
CA PRO A 317 1.97 22.55 -44.07
C PRO A 317 1.55 23.56 -45.14
N THR A 318 2.50 24.06 -45.92
CA THR A 318 2.23 24.85 -47.12
C THR A 318 1.95 23.92 -48.30
N ALA A 319 0.79 24.08 -48.92
CA ALA A 319 0.32 23.24 -50.04
C ALA A 319 1.23 23.27 -51.28
N THR A 320 2.16 24.23 -51.36
CA THR A 320 3.04 24.47 -52.50
C THR A 320 4.29 23.59 -52.53
N SER A 321 4.63 22.87 -51.45
CA SER A 321 5.91 22.13 -51.36
C SER A 321 5.78 20.64 -50.99
N LEU A 322 4.58 20.12 -50.74
CA LEU A 322 4.36 18.76 -50.22
C LEU A 322 3.42 17.97 -51.11
N THR A 323 3.68 16.67 -51.27
CA THR A 323 2.72 15.76 -51.92
C THR A 323 1.45 15.65 -51.07
N LEU A 324 0.31 15.36 -51.70
CA LEU A 324 -0.97 15.17 -51.00
C LEU A 324 -0.85 14.11 -49.89
N THR A 325 -0.08 13.04 -50.12
CA THR A 325 0.19 11.99 -49.14
C THR A 325 0.92 12.53 -47.92
N THR A 326 1.97 13.33 -48.12
CA THR A 326 2.75 13.92 -47.02
C THR A 326 1.92 14.92 -46.21
N LEU A 327 1.02 15.67 -46.86
CA LEU A 327 0.09 16.58 -46.17
C LEU A 327 -0.88 15.81 -45.26
N LEU A 328 -1.44 14.70 -45.75
CA LEU A 328 -2.38 13.86 -44.98
C LEU A 328 -1.68 13.16 -43.80
N GLU A 329 -0.45 12.70 -43.99
CA GLU A 329 0.36 12.10 -42.93
C GLU A 329 0.69 13.13 -41.85
N GLN A 330 1.14 14.33 -42.22
CA GLN A 330 1.36 15.42 -41.27
C GLN A 330 0.09 15.79 -40.50
N GLU A 331 -1.06 15.89 -41.17
CA GLU A 331 -2.32 16.17 -40.51
C GLU A 331 -2.71 15.06 -39.52
N LYS A 332 -2.47 13.79 -39.88
CA LYS A 332 -2.68 12.65 -38.98
C LYS A 332 -1.79 12.76 -37.74
N TYR A 333 -0.51 13.09 -37.91
CA TYR A 333 0.43 13.29 -36.80
C TYR A 333 -0.02 14.42 -35.86
N LEU A 334 -0.39 15.59 -36.40
CA LEU A 334 -0.90 16.71 -35.61
C LEU A 334 -2.14 16.32 -34.80
N ARG A 335 -3.12 15.66 -35.44
CA ARG A 335 -4.33 15.18 -34.75
C ARG A 335 -4.01 14.21 -33.62
N LYS A 336 -3.00 13.34 -33.79
CA LYS A 336 -2.58 12.40 -32.73
C LYS A 336 -1.92 13.10 -31.56
N ILE A 337 -1.11 14.13 -31.76
CA ILE A 337 -0.56 14.94 -30.67
C ILE A 337 -1.70 15.59 -29.86
N HIS A 338 -2.62 16.30 -30.54
CA HIS A 338 -3.76 16.92 -29.87
C HIS A 338 -4.62 15.90 -29.13
N ALA A 339 -4.89 14.74 -29.72
CA ALA A 339 -5.68 13.68 -29.07
C ALA A 339 -4.98 13.10 -27.82
N THR A 340 -3.66 12.88 -27.87
CA THR A 340 -2.90 12.42 -26.71
C THR A 340 -2.87 13.49 -25.61
N ALA A 341 -2.70 14.75 -25.98
CA ALA A 341 -2.79 15.89 -25.05
C ALA A 341 -4.16 15.95 -24.36
N ASP A 342 -5.25 15.91 -25.14
CA ASP A 342 -6.62 15.93 -24.60
C ASP A 342 -6.90 14.73 -23.68
N LYS A 343 -6.33 13.56 -23.99
CA LYS A 343 -6.39 12.37 -23.12
C LYS A 343 -5.74 12.62 -21.75
N VAL A 344 -4.50 13.12 -21.73
CA VAL A 344 -3.78 13.45 -20.47
C VAL A 344 -4.60 14.42 -19.62
N PHE A 345 -5.13 15.47 -20.25
CA PHE A 345 -6.00 16.45 -19.60
C PHE A 345 -7.24 15.82 -18.95
N MET A 346 -7.92 14.92 -19.64
CA MET A 346 -9.10 14.23 -19.09
C MET A 346 -8.74 13.38 -17.87
N THR A 347 -7.60 12.69 -17.85
CA THR A 347 -7.18 11.88 -16.69
C THR A 347 -6.91 12.71 -15.44
N ILE A 348 -6.30 13.90 -15.58
CA ILE A 348 -6.13 14.85 -14.46
C ILE A 348 -7.49 15.18 -13.81
N ARG A 349 -8.54 15.30 -14.63
CA ARG A 349 -9.92 15.57 -14.19
C ARG A 349 -10.65 14.35 -13.61
N PHE A 350 -10.19 13.12 -13.85
CA PHE A 350 -10.80 11.90 -13.31
C PHE A 350 -10.31 11.49 -11.91
N ILE A 351 -9.10 11.89 -11.53
CA ILE A 351 -8.55 11.65 -10.19
C ILE A 351 -9.46 12.16 -9.05
N PRO A 352 -9.99 13.42 -9.06
CA PRO A 352 -10.83 13.90 -7.96
C PRO A 352 -12.12 13.11 -7.82
N MET A 353 -12.71 12.67 -8.94
CA MET A 353 -13.93 11.87 -8.90
C MET A 353 -13.67 10.52 -8.24
N SER A 354 -12.56 9.85 -8.56
CA SER A 354 -12.21 8.57 -7.93
C SER A 354 -11.97 8.72 -6.42
N LEU A 355 -11.22 9.74 -6.00
CA LEU A 355 -10.97 10.01 -4.58
C LEU A 355 -12.26 10.39 -3.83
N SER A 356 -13.12 11.23 -4.42
CA SER A 356 -14.39 11.63 -3.81
C SER A 356 -15.35 10.45 -3.66
N SER A 357 -15.40 9.52 -4.63
CA SER A 357 -16.17 8.29 -4.50
C SER A 357 -15.65 7.41 -3.36
N ALA A 358 -14.32 7.25 -3.23
CA ALA A 358 -13.73 6.51 -2.12
C ALA A 358 -14.07 7.15 -0.76
N GLU A 359 -13.91 8.48 -0.64
CA GLU A 359 -14.23 9.22 0.58
C GLU A 359 -15.70 9.02 0.98
N SER A 360 -16.61 9.22 0.04
CA SER A 360 -18.05 9.09 0.28
C SER A 360 -18.39 7.70 0.84
N ILE A 361 -17.83 6.64 0.24
CA ILE A 361 -18.07 5.28 0.71
C ILE A 361 -17.47 5.04 2.10
N TYR A 362 -16.22 5.46 2.35
CA TYR A 362 -15.63 5.34 3.69
C TYR A 362 -16.43 6.09 4.75
N LEU A 363 -16.93 7.28 4.43
CA LEU A 363 -17.82 8.04 5.31
C LEU A 363 -19.16 7.32 5.56
N THR A 364 -19.73 6.64 4.56
CA THR A 364 -20.96 5.84 4.79
C THR A 364 -20.73 4.64 5.70
N LEU A 365 -19.55 4.00 5.62
CA LEU A 365 -19.19 2.86 6.46
C LEU A 365 -19.12 3.25 7.93
N VAL A 366 -18.59 4.43 8.22
CA VAL A 366 -18.43 4.92 9.60
C VAL A 366 -19.68 5.59 10.19
N ASN A 367 -20.78 5.65 9.43
CA ASN A 367 -22.05 6.19 9.88
C ASN A 367 -23.08 5.06 10.16
N PRO A 368 -24.05 5.27 11.07
CA PRO A 368 -25.16 4.34 11.24
C PRO A 368 -25.96 4.15 9.93
N PRO A 369 -26.51 2.95 9.65
CA PRO A 369 -26.53 1.75 10.49
C PRO A 369 -25.37 0.76 10.24
N TYR A 370 -24.41 1.13 9.38
CA TYR A 370 -23.33 0.21 8.97
C TYR A 370 -22.19 0.18 9.96
N ARG A 371 -21.97 1.29 10.67
CA ARG A 371 -20.98 1.38 11.75
C ARG A 371 -21.13 0.25 12.77
N ASP A 372 -22.36 -0.07 13.17
CA ASP A 372 -22.64 -1.10 14.18
C ASP A 372 -22.37 -2.53 13.67
N LEU A 373 -21.99 -2.68 12.39
CA LEU A 373 -21.59 -3.94 11.76
C LEU A 373 -20.07 -4.03 11.55
N ILE A 374 -19.34 -2.93 11.78
CA ILE A 374 -17.89 -2.92 11.68
C ILE A 374 -17.34 -3.49 12.99
N PRO A 375 -16.45 -4.49 12.94
CA PRO A 375 -15.75 -4.94 14.14
C PRO A 375 -15.07 -3.75 14.82
N ASN A 376 -15.28 -3.59 16.14
CA ASN A 376 -14.76 -2.46 16.91
C ASN A 376 -13.26 -2.22 16.65
N GLY A 377 -12.47 -3.30 16.63
CA GLY A 377 -11.03 -3.28 16.31
C GLY A 377 -10.66 -2.81 14.90
N LEU A 378 -11.59 -2.70 13.96
CA LEU A 378 -11.34 -2.19 12.60
C LEU A 378 -11.91 -0.80 12.37
N GLU A 379 -12.77 -0.30 13.26
CA GLU A 379 -13.51 0.94 13.09
C GLU A 379 -12.57 2.13 12.81
N HIS A 380 -11.57 2.31 13.65
CA HIS A 380 -10.57 3.37 13.54
C HIS A 380 -9.81 3.37 12.19
N LEU A 381 -9.65 2.19 11.55
CA LEU A 381 -8.98 2.07 10.25
C LEU A 381 -9.81 2.72 9.13
N TYR A 382 -11.13 2.59 9.16
CA TYR A 382 -12.02 3.21 8.18
C TYR A 382 -12.09 4.73 8.35
N PHE A 383 -12.18 5.20 9.59
CA PHE A 383 -12.13 6.63 9.90
C PHE A 383 -10.80 7.24 9.44
N ARG A 384 -9.69 6.52 9.66
CA ARG A 384 -8.39 6.95 9.16
C ARG A 384 -8.38 7.09 7.64
N LYS A 385 -8.89 6.11 6.90
CA LYS A 385 -8.97 6.18 5.43
C LYS A 385 -9.78 7.38 4.94
N ALA A 386 -10.89 7.70 5.61
CA ALA A 386 -11.64 8.92 5.31
C ALA A 386 -10.79 10.19 5.55
N LEU A 387 -10.07 10.28 6.67
CA LEU A 387 -9.17 11.40 6.97
C LEU A 387 -8.03 11.53 5.95
N ASP A 388 -7.41 10.42 5.55
CA ASP A 388 -6.33 10.41 4.57
C ASP A 388 -6.79 10.98 3.21
N ILE A 389 -8.01 10.62 2.76
CA ILE A 389 -8.58 11.16 1.52
C ILE A 389 -8.97 12.64 1.68
N GLN A 390 -9.50 13.04 2.82
CA GLN A 390 -9.79 14.46 3.11
C GLN A 390 -8.52 15.31 3.09
N LYS A 391 -7.42 14.82 3.67
CA LYS A 391 -6.10 15.46 3.59
C LYS A 391 -5.64 15.62 2.15
N ILE A 392 -5.77 14.59 1.33
CA ILE A 392 -5.49 14.67 -0.12
C ILE A 392 -6.35 15.77 -0.76
N GLY A 393 -7.63 15.85 -0.41
CA GLY A 393 -8.55 16.89 -0.87
C GLY A 393 -8.06 18.31 -0.54
N VAL A 394 -7.56 18.53 0.67
CA VAL A 394 -6.98 19.81 1.09
C VAL A 394 -5.68 20.10 0.34
N LEU A 395 -4.74 19.14 0.34
CA LEU A 395 -3.39 19.30 -0.22
C LEU A 395 -3.42 19.55 -1.72
N ARG A 396 -4.37 18.94 -2.43
CA ARG A 396 -4.53 19.16 -3.86
C ARG A 396 -5.04 20.56 -4.21
N ARG A 397 -5.76 21.24 -3.32
CA ARG A 397 -6.24 22.59 -3.61
C ARG A 397 -5.07 23.57 -3.60
N LEU A 398 -4.73 24.06 -4.79
CA LEU A 398 -3.74 25.13 -4.96
C LEU A 398 -4.29 26.49 -4.55
N ASP A 399 -5.60 26.70 -4.66
CA ASP A 399 -6.23 27.92 -4.17
C ASP A 399 -6.41 27.89 -2.65
N ASP A 400 -5.83 28.86 -1.96
CA ASP A 400 -5.83 28.89 -0.49
C ASP A 400 -7.25 29.03 0.08
N ALA A 401 -8.18 29.69 -0.61
CA ALA A 401 -9.55 29.87 -0.12
C ALA A 401 -10.31 28.54 -0.04
N GLY A 402 -10.30 27.75 -1.12
CA GLY A 402 -10.91 26.42 -1.17
C GLY A 402 -10.17 25.43 -0.28
N ALA A 403 -8.83 25.48 -0.23
CA ALA A 403 -8.03 24.66 0.67
C ALA A 403 -8.38 24.91 2.14
N ASN A 404 -8.54 26.17 2.55
CA ASN A 404 -8.90 26.53 3.93
C ASN A 404 -10.33 26.06 4.31
N ALA A 405 -11.28 26.09 3.38
CA ALA A 405 -12.62 25.56 3.62
C ALA A 405 -12.60 24.05 3.89
N LEU A 406 -11.86 23.29 3.06
CA LEU A 406 -11.67 21.84 3.28
C LEU A 406 -10.87 21.55 4.55
N LEU A 407 -9.86 22.37 4.86
CA LEU A 407 -9.06 22.23 6.08
C LEU A 407 -9.93 22.40 7.33
N LEU A 408 -10.86 23.35 7.32
CA LEU A 408 -11.81 23.54 8.42
C LEU A 408 -12.72 22.31 8.60
N GLN A 409 -13.20 21.73 7.49
CA GLN A 409 -14.00 20.50 7.53
C GLN A 409 -13.19 19.32 8.07
N LEU A 410 -11.96 19.14 7.60
CA LEU A 410 -11.03 18.11 8.10
C LEU A 410 -10.79 18.25 9.60
N ARG A 411 -10.50 19.47 10.10
CA ARG A 411 -10.34 19.73 11.54
C ARG A 411 -11.59 19.43 12.34
N THR A 412 -12.76 19.74 11.80
CA THR A 412 -14.05 19.43 12.42
C THR A 412 -14.24 17.93 12.55
N ASN A 413 -13.96 17.17 11.49
CA ASN A 413 -14.03 15.71 11.49
C ASN A 413 -13.03 15.09 12.47
N ILE A 414 -11.79 15.58 12.52
CA ILE A 414 -10.78 15.13 13.51
C ILE A 414 -11.32 15.33 14.93
N GLY A 415 -11.94 16.48 15.22
CA GLY A 415 -12.57 16.75 16.51
C GLY A 415 -13.70 15.76 16.83
N LEU A 416 -14.63 15.57 15.90
CA LEU A 416 -15.74 14.61 16.05
C LEU A 416 -15.24 13.18 16.27
N PHE A 417 -14.20 12.76 15.55
CA PHE A 417 -13.62 11.42 15.69
C PHE A 417 -12.89 11.29 17.03
N LYS A 418 -12.20 12.33 17.49
CA LYS A 418 -11.54 12.33 18.80
C LYS A 418 -12.55 12.19 19.93
N ASP A 419 -13.67 12.91 19.86
CA ASP A 419 -14.74 12.81 20.86
C ASP A 419 -15.41 11.43 20.82
N TYR A 420 -15.64 10.89 19.62
CA TYR A 420 -16.24 9.57 19.43
C TYR A 420 -15.38 8.43 20.00
N PHE A 421 -14.07 8.49 19.77
CA PHE A 421 -13.13 7.51 20.28
C PHE A 421 -12.60 7.88 21.67
N ALA A 422 -13.14 8.88 22.37
CA ALA A 422 -12.64 9.24 23.69
C ALA A 422 -12.68 8.04 24.67
N GLY A 423 -11.53 7.70 25.25
CA GLY A 423 -11.36 6.54 26.13
C GLY A 423 -11.26 5.18 25.41
N ARG A 424 -11.44 5.15 24.08
CA ARG A 424 -11.39 3.97 23.20
C ARG A 424 -10.20 4.15 22.23
N PHE A 425 -9.38 3.13 22.00
CA PHE A 425 -8.24 3.21 21.04
C PHE A 425 -7.23 4.37 21.30
N PRO A 426 -6.43 4.31 22.38
CA PRO A 426 -5.46 5.36 22.72
C PRO A 426 -4.47 5.68 21.59
N HIS A 427 -4.08 4.68 20.80
CA HIS A 427 -3.17 4.86 19.66
C HIS A 427 -3.81 5.68 18.54
N PHE A 428 -5.08 5.43 18.26
CA PHE A 428 -5.82 6.24 17.30
C PHE A 428 -6.06 7.67 17.81
N LEU A 429 -6.29 7.85 19.11
CA LEU A 429 -6.38 9.18 19.71
C LEU A 429 -5.05 9.96 19.60
N ALA A 430 -3.92 9.30 19.85
CA ALA A 430 -2.60 9.90 19.65
C ALA A 430 -2.35 10.29 18.19
N PHE A 431 -2.77 9.45 17.26
CA PHE A 431 -2.79 9.77 15.83
C PHE A 431 -3.64 11.03 15.54
N LEU A 432 -4.89 11.07 16.03
CA LEU A 432 -5.77 12.23 15.83
C LEU A 432 -5.21 13.52 16.43
N ASP A 433 -4.48 13.43 17.55
CA ASP A 433 -3.80 14.58 18.14
C ASP A 433 -2.68 15.12 17.27
N LYS A 434 -1.89 14.22 16.68
CA LYS A 434 -0.85 14.58 15.71
C LYS A 434 -1.45 15.18 14.43
N GLU A 435 -2.52 14.58 13.92
CA GLU A 435 -3.25 15.11 12.76
C GLU A 435 -3.87 16.49 13.04
N ARG A 436 -4.37 16.71 14.26
CA ARG A 436 -4.87 18.03 14.69
C ARG A 436 -3.77 19.08 14.73
N GLU A 437 -2.57 18.71 15.18
CA GLU A 437 -1.40 19.58 15.14
C GLU A 437 -1.04 19.94 13.69
N TYR A 438 -0.93 18.94 12.82
CA TYR A 438 -0.57 19.12 11.41
C TYR A 438 -1.59 19.96 10.65
N THR A 439 -2.87 19.78 10.95
CA THR A 439 -3.98 20.56 10.37
C THR A 439 -4.21 21.92 11.03
N GLY A 440 -3.34 22.35 11.97
CA GLY A 440 -3.45 23.64 12.64
C GLY A 440 -3.45 24.85 11.69
N SER A 441 -2.73 24.73 10.57
CA SER A 441 -2.75 25.69 9.47
C SER A 441 -2.43 25.02 8.13
N LEU A 442 -2.81 25.65 7.02
CA LEU A 442 -2.51 25.13 5.67
C LEU A 442 -0.99 25.03 5.40
N PRO A 443 -0.15 26.03 5.77
CA PRO A 443 1.30 25.89 5.61
C PRO A 443 1.88 24.73 6.42
N MET A 444 1.41 24.51 7.64
CA MET A 444 1.85 23.38 8.46
C MET A 444 1.49 22.05 7.78
N LEU A 445 0.25 21.90 7.31
CA LEU A 445 -0.17 20.67 6.64
C LEU A 445 0.64 20.40 5.38
N ARG A 446 0.85 21.42 4.53
CA ARG A 446 1.68 21.31 3.33
C ARG A 446 3.13 20.97 3.65
N GLU A 447 3.69 21.48 4.75
CA GLU A 447 5.06 21.15 5.16
C GLU A 447 5.18 19.70 5.66
N GLN A 448 4.23 19.25 6.47
CA GLN A 448 4.24 17.89 7.02
C GLN A 448 4.02 16.82 5.96
N TYR A 449 3.26 17.15 4.91
CA TYR A 449 2.99 16.28 3.76
C TYR A 449 3.56 16.87 2.46
N ARG A 450 4.76 17.46 2.54
CA ARG A 450 5.41 18.16 1.42
C ARG A 450 5.50 17.30 0.17
N SER A 451 5.90 16.04 0.31
CA SER A 451 6.06 15.13 -0.84
C SER A 451 4.74 14.92 -1.58
N MET A 452 3.64 14.76 -0.85
CA MET A 452 2.30 14.61 -1.40
C MET A 452 1.80 15.92 -2.02
N TYR A 453 2.05 17.06 -1.37
CA TYR A 453 1.72 18.37 -1.91
C TYR A 453 2.44 18.64 -3.24
N GLU A 454 3.75 18.39 -3.29
CA GLU A 454 4.58 18.55 -4.48
C GLU A 454 4.14 17.64 -5.64
N VAL A 455 3.66 16.43 -5.33
CA VAL A 455 3.03 15.54 -6.33
C VAL A 455 1.82 16.20 -6.98
N PHE A 456 0.93 16.83 -6.20
CA PHE A 456 -0.25 17.51 -6.76
C PHE A 456 0.11 18.77 -7.52
N VAL A 457 1.08 19.56 -7.02
CA VAL A 457 1.63 20.71 -7.76
C VAL A 457 2.18 20.23 -9.11
N ALA A 458 2.98 19.16 -9.12
CA ALA A 458 3.52 18.59 -10.34
C ALA A 458 2.42 18.14 -11.31
N ILE A 459 1.37 17.47 -10.83
CA ILE A 459 0.25 17.03 -11.67
C ILE A 459 -0.49 18.22 -12.27
N ASP A 460 -0.78 19.24 -11.48
CA ASP A 460 -1.53 20.40 -11.95
C ASP A 460 -0.74 21.19 -13.01
N THR A 461 0.60 21.25 -12.91
CA THR A 461 1.44 21.84 -13.97
C THR A 461 1.39 21.08 -15.30
N ILE A 462 1.07 19.78 -15.29
CA ILE A 462 0.95 19.00 -16.54
C ILE A 462 -0.17 19.55 -17.41
N ASP A 463 -1.28 20.05 -16.84
CA ASP A 463 -2.36 20.66 -17.61
C ASP A 463 -1.85 21.88 -18.41
N GLU A 464 -1.16 22.79 -17.74
CA GLU A 464 -0.55 23.98 -18.37
C GLU A 464 0.45 23.57 -19.47
N MET A 465 1.30 22.59 -19.18
CA MET A 465 2.29 22.07 -20.12
C MET A 465 1.65 21.41 -21.35
N VAL A 466 0.61 20.63 -21.16
CA VAL A 466 -0.12 19.98 -22.26
C VAL A 466 -0.84 21.02 -23.13
N ASN A 467 -1.39 22.08 -22.52
CA ASN A 467 -1.94 23.21 -23.28
C ASN A 467 -0.84 23.94 -24.04
N ARG A 468 0.34 24.13 -23.46
CA ARG A 468 1.50 24.72 -24.13
C ARG A 468 1.93 23.90 -25.35
N VAL A 469 1.96 22.57 -25.26
CA VAL A 469 2.19 21.70 -26.43
C VAL A 469 1.16 21.99 -27.52
N LYS A 470 -0.13 22.08 -27.17
CA LYS A 470 -1.19 22.36 -28.15
C LYS A 470 -1.07 23.74 -28.80
N GLU A 471 -0.56 24.75 -28.10
CA GLU A 471 -0.31 26.09 -28.62
C GLU A 471 0.87 26.15 -29.59
N LEU A 472 1.93 25.38 -29.31
CA LEU A 472 3.13 25.29 -30.15
C LEU A 472 2.88 24.50 -31.43
N MET A 473 1.87 23.65 -31.47
CA MET A 473 1.51 22.84 -32.64
C MET A 473 0.51 23.57 -33.56
N PRO A 474 0.68 23.51 -34.89
CA PRO A 474 -0.31 24.00 -35.85
C PRO A 474 -1.67 23.32 -35.65
N ILE A 475 -2.75 24.11 -35.62
CA ILE A 475 -4.11 23.59 -35.54
C ILE A 475 -4.42 22.78 -36.81
N PRO A 476 -4.83 21.51 -36.69
CA PRO A 476 -5.23 20.73 -37.86
C PRO A 476 -6.45 21.38 -38.52
N LYS A 477 -6.40 21.62 -39.84
CA LYS A 477 -7.54 22.17 -40.58
C LYS A 477 -8.72 21.23 -40.42
N LYS A 478 -9.82 21.68 -39.80
CA LYS A 478 -11.08 20.94 -39.87
C LYS A 478 -11.43 20.83 -41.36
N GLY A 479 -11.36 19.62 -41.91
CA GLY A 479 -11.84 19.36 -43.25
C GLY A 479 -13.25 19.91 -43.33
N LYS A 480 -13.47 20.96 -44.13
CA LYS A 480 -14.83 21.40 -44.45
C LYS A 480 -15.50 20.16 -45.02
N GLY A 481 -16.42 19.57 -44.25
CA GLY A 481 -17.33 18.59 -44.81
C GLY A 481 -17.90 19.25 -46.05
N LYS A 482 -17.68 18.65 -47.21
CA LYS A 482 -18.39 19.07 -48.42
C LYS A 482 -19.87 18.99 -48.03
N GLY A 483 -20.50 20.16 -47.89
CA GLY A 483 -21.94 20.24 -47.95
C GLY A 483 -22.31 19.51 -49.24
N LYS A 484 -23.09 18.45 -49.09
CA LYS A 484 -24.00 18.08 -50.17
C LYS A 484 -24.96 19.27 -50.25
N ASP A 485 -24.61 20.23 -51.10
CA ASP A 485 -25.64 21.04 -51.73
C ASP A 485 -26.41 20.04 -52.62
N GLU A 486 -27.60 19.69 -52.13
CA GLU A 486 -28.61 18.99 -52.91
C GLU A 486 -29.18 20.02 -53.90
N ASP A 487 -28.89 19.81 -55.19
CA ASP A 487 -29.71 20.25 -56.31
C ASP A 487 -30.84 19.23 -56.56
#